data_AF-A0A7V6U7P0-F1
#
_entry.id   AF-A0A7V6U7P0-F1
#
_cell.length_a   1.000
_cell.length_b   1.000
_cell.length_c   1.000
_cell.angle_alpha   90.00
_cell.angle_beta   90.00
_cell.angle_gamma   90.00
#
_symmetry.space_group_name_H-M   'P 1'
#
loop_
_entity.id
_entity.type
_entity.pdbx_description
1 polymer ?
#
loop_
_entity_poly.entity_id
_entity_poly.type
_entity_poly.pdbx_seq_one_letter_code
_entity_poly.pdbx_strand_id
1 'polypeptide(L)'
;MTFCGFTPIIKYAEDKGVKIAIENCPMMHGFPFRGINIAYTPDAWELMFDAIPSLNLGLEYDPSHLYWLQIDYIDAIYNFGDKIFHVHAKDTEIMYN
;
A
#
# COMPACT_ATOMS: atom_id res chain seq x y z
N MET A 1 13.43 0.85 -8.20
CA MET A 1 14.28 0.00 -7.32
C MET A 1 14.51 0.76 -6.00
N THR A 2 13.43 1.03 -5.26
CA THR A 2 13.39 2.10 -4.22
C THR A 2 13.34 1.54 -2.80
N PHE A 3 13.12 0.23 -2.63
CA PHE A 3 12.92 -0.40 -1.32
C PHE A 3 14.21 -0.75 -0.57
N CYS A 4 15.38 -0.82 -1.22
CA CYS A 4 16.65 -1.13 -0.54
C CYS A 4 17.00 -0.14 0.58
N GLY A 5 16.56 1.12 0.47
CA GLY A 5 16.76 2.13 1.51
C GLY A 5 15.88 1.94 2.76
N PHE A 6 14.78 1.17 2.66
CA PHE A 6 13.85 0.96 3.77
C PHE A 6 14.24 -0.23 4.67
N THR A 7 15.03 -1.18 4.17
CA THR A 7 15.43 -2.38 4.93
C THR A 7 16.00 -2.05 6.33
N PRO A 8 16.91 -1.08 6.52
CA PRO A 8 17.42 -0.75 7.86
C PRO A 8 16.33 -0.20 8.80
N ILE A 9 15.37 0.55 8.26
CA ILE A 9 14.27 1.16 9.02
C ILE A 9 13.29 0.06 9.47
N ILE A 10 12.92 -0.83 8.56
CA ILE A 10 12.02 -1.95 8.87
C ILE A 10 12.68 -2.86 9.91
N LYS A 11 13.98 -3.18 9.75
CA LYS A 11 14.71 -3.97 10.74
C LYS A 11 14.72 -3.31 12.12
N TYR A 12 14.99 -2.00 12.17
CA TYR A 12 14.96 -1.27 13.44
C TYR A 12 13.58 -1.33 14.11
N ALA A 13 12.50 -1.17 13.32
CA ALA A 13 11.14 -1.29 13.84
C ALA A 13 10.83 -2.70 14.34
N GLU A 14 11.26 -3.72 13.60
CA GLU A 14 11.13 -5.14 13.98
C GLU A 14 11.85 -5.44 15.31
N ASP A 15 13.08 -4.98 15.49
CA ASP A 15 13.85 -5.15 16.74
C ASP A 15 13.16 -4.45 17.95
N LYS A 16 12.22 -3.53 17.68
CA LYS A 16 11.40 -2.84 18.69
C LYS A 16 9.98 -3.38 18.80
N GLY A 17 9.61 -4.39 18.03
CA GLY A 17 8.25 -4.92 17.97
C GLY A 17 7.22 -3.95 17.38
N VAL A 18 7.67 -2.94 16.62
CA VAL A 18 6.82 -1.95 15.96
C VAL A 18 6.48 -2.43 14.55
N LYS A 19 5.22 -2.30 14.17
CA LYS A 19 4.76 -2.55 12.80
C LYS A 19 4.75 -1.23 12.00
N ILE A 20 5.23 -1.28 10.77
CA ILE A 20 5.17 -0.17 9.81
C ILE A 20 4.16 -0.54 8.73
N ALA A 21 3.23 0.37 8.50
CA ALA A 21 2.19 0.27 7.49
C ALA A 21 2.44 1.35 6.43
N ILE A 22 2.53 0.95 5.16
CA ILE A 22 2.63 1.89 4.03
C ILE A 22 1.24 2.13 3.48
N GLU A 23 0.84 3.39 3.40
CA GLU A 23 -0.46 3.80 2.86
C GLU A 23 -0.48 3.67 1.33
N ASN A 24 -1.63 3.24 0.79
CA ASN A 24 -1.78 2.89 -0.62
C ASN A 24 -2.35 4.00 -1.52
N CYS A 25 -2.35 5.27 -1.09
CA CYS A 25 -2.73 6.36 -1.97
C CYS A 25 -1.64 6.55 -3.02
N PRO A 26 -1.97 6.56 -4.32
CA PRO A 26 -0.98 6.87 -5.35
C PRO A 26 -0.46 8.31 -5.27
N MET A 27 -1.09 9.18 -4.48
CA MET A 27 -0.77 10.61 -4.37
C MET A 27 -0.68 11.27 -5.75
N MET A 28 -1.74 11.08 -6.56
CA MET A 28 -1.80 11.65 -7.90
C MET A 28 -1.93 13.17 -7.81
N HIS A 29 -0.97 13.89 -8.38
CA HIS A 29 -0.97 15.35 -8.41
C HIS A 29 -0.75 15.89 -9.82
N GLY A 30 -1.35 17.06 -10.10
CA GLY A 30 -1.17 17.83 -11.35
C GLY A 30 -1.88 17.25 -12.58
N PHE A 31 -1.76 17.99 -13.70
CA PHE A 31 -2.11 17.50 -15.03
C PHE A 31 -0.88 17.56 -15.95
N PRO A 32 -0.50 16.47 -16.65
CA PRO A 32 -1.08 15.12 -16.54
C PRO A 32 -0.86 14.52 -15.14
N PHE A 33 -1.75 13.65 -14.69
CA PHE A 33 -1.66 13.04 -13.36
C PHE A 33 -0.36 12.24 -13.21
N ARG A 34 0.39 12.51 -12.13
CA ARG A 34 1.59 11.75 -11.78
C ARG A 34 1.50 11.32 -10.33
N GLY A 35 1.58 10.02 -10.11
CA GLY A 35 1.68 9.45 -8.77
C GLY A 35 3.11 9.58 -8.25
N ILE A 36 3.25 9.83 -6.95
CA ILE A 36 4.55 9.88 -6.27
C ILE A 36 4.74 8.73 -5.28
N ASN A 37 3.67 8.03 -4.91
CA ASN A 37 3.75 6.79 -4.16
C ASN A 37 3.88 5.61 -5.14
N ILE A 38 4.65 4.59 -4.76
CA ILE A 38 4.81 3.35 -5.53
C ILE A 38 3.87 2.25 -4.99
N ALA A 39 3.58 2.26 -3.69
CA ALA A 39 2.84 1.20 -3.01
C ALA A 39 1.32 1.35 -3.15
N TYR A 40 0.79 1.54 -4.36
CA TYR A 40 -0.65 1.78 -4.58
C TYR A 40 -1.36 0.69 -5.39
N THR A 41 -0.66 -0.37 -5.82
CA THR A 41 -1.25 -1.52 -6.52
C THR A 41 -0.81 -2.84 -5.88
N PRO A 42 -1.63 -3.92 -6.00
CA PRO A 42 -1.26 -5.28 -5.59
C PRO A 42 0.13 -5.72 -6.06
N ASP A 43 0.42 -5.59 -7.36
CA ASP A 43 1.73 -5.95 -7.94
C ASP A 43 2.89 -5.19 -7.27
N ALA A 44 2.69 -3.90 -6.95
CA ALA A 44 3.71 -3.12 -6.27
C ALA A 44 3.90 -3.57 -4.81
N TRP A 45 2.84 -4.04 -4.15
CA TRP A 45 2.92 -4.59 -2.81
C TRP A 45 3.66 -5.92 -2.79
N GLU A 46 3.41 -6.81 -3.76
CA GLU A 46 4.18 -8.06 -3.90
C GLU A 46 5.67 -7.75 -4.03
N LEU A 47 6.05 -6.87 -4.94
CA LEU A 47 7.44 -6.44 -5.11
C LEU A 47 8.03 -5.81 -3.85
N MET A 48 7.23 -5.05 -3.09
CA MET A 48 7.65 -4.45 -1.82
C MET A 48 7.93 -5.52 -0.75
N PHE A 49 7.02 -6.48 -0.58
CA PHE A 49 7.14 -7.54 0.41
C PHE A 49 8.23 -8.55 0.06
N ASP A 50 8.44 -8.82 -1.23
CA ASP A 50 9.55 -9.64 -1.71
C ASP A 50 10.90 -8.96 -1.48
N ALA A 51 10.97 -7.63 -1.71
CA ALA A 51 12.19 -6.87 -1.50
C ALA A 51 12.58 -6.76 -0.01
N ILE A 52 11.60 -6.73 0.90
CA ILE A 52 11.81 -6.65 2.35
C ILE A 52 10.92 -7.69 3.05
N PRO A 53 11.39 -8.95 3.17
CA PRO A 53 10.60 -10.04 3.75
C PRO A 53 10.56 -9.95 5.28
N SER A 54 9.84 -8.95 5.82
CA SER A 54 9.61 -8.77 7.26
C SER A 54 8.13 -8.94 7.60
N LEU A 55 7.84 -9.52 8.76
CA LEU A 55 6.49 -9.61 9.32
C LEU A 55 6.01 -8.26 9.90
N ASN A 56 6.92 -7.30 10.04
CA ASN A 56 6.63 -5.97 10.58
C ASN A 56 6.40 -4.91 9.50
N LEU A 57 6.49 -5.29 8.22
CA LEU A 57 6.10 -4.45 7.08
C LEU A 57 4.74 -4.90 6.55
N GLY A 58 3.83 -3.93 6.40
CA GLY A 58 2.46 -4.14 5.94
C GLY A 58 1.85 -2.90 5.28
N LEU A 59 0.53 -2.90 5.14
CA LEU A 59 -0.26 -1.87 4.50
C LEU A 59 -1.11 -1.10 5.52
N GLU A 60 -1.21 0.19 5.26
CA GLU A 60 -2.36 0.99 5.66
C GLU A 60 -3.32 0.98 4.48
N TYR A 61 -4.36 0.17 4.60
CA TYR A 61 -5.23 -0.18 3.49
C TYR A 61 -6.42 0.77 3.40
N ASP A 62 -6.57 1.39 2.24
CA ASP A 62 -7.70 2.23 1.88
C ASP A 62 -8.36 1.71 0.57
N PRO A 63 -9.60 1.18 0.63
CA PRO A 63 -10.27 0.62 -0.54
C PRO A 63 -10.64 1.68 -1.57
N SER A 64 -10.82 2.94 -1.14
CA SER A 64 -11.22 4.05 -2.00
C SER A 64 -10.25 4.23 -3.17
N HIS A 65 -8.95 4.08 -2.90
CA HIS A 65 -7.89 4.27 -3.88
C HIS A 65 -7.88 3.21 -4.97
N LEU A 66 -8.10 1.94 -4.59
CA LEU A 66 -8.17 0.83 -5.53
C LEU A 66 -9.42 0.93 -6.41
N TYR A 67 -10.55 1.33 -5.83
CA TYR A 67 -11.81 1.41 -6.56
C TYR A 67 -11.74 2.41 -7.73
N TRP A 68 -11.24 3.64 -7.53
CA TRP A 68 -11.12 4.58 -8.65
C TRP A 68 -10.02 4.19 -9.65
N LEU A 69 -9.02 3.42 -9.23
CA LEU A 69 -8.02 2.80 -10.11
C LEU A 69 -8.56 1.59 -10.90
N GLN A 70 -9.85 1.24 -10.74
CA GLN A 70 -10.47 0.06 -11.35
C GLN A 70 -9.85 -1.27 -10.89
N ILE A 71 -9.34 -1.31 -9.65
CA ILE A 71 -8.76 -2.50 -9.03
C ILE A 71 -9.78 -3.11 -8.05
N ASP A 72 -9.94 -4.43 -8.08
CA ASP A 72 -10.78 -5.15 -7.13
C ASP A 72 -10.20 -5.05 -5.72
N TYR A 73 -10.81 -4.20 -4.91
CA TYR A 73 -10.39 -3.94 -3.55
C TYR A 73 -10.76 -5.10 -2.61
N ILE A 74 -11.80 -5.87 -2.91
CA ILE A 74 -12.20 -7.03 -2.09
C ILE A 74 -11.18 -8.15 -2.24
N ASP A 75 -10.78 -8.46 -3.48
CA ASP A 75 -9.76 -9.48 -3.76
C ASP A 75 -8.42 -9.11 -3.09
N ALA A 76 -8.06 -7.82 -3.10
CA ALA A 76 -6.88 -7.32 -2.39
C ALA A 76 -6.91 -7.62 -0.87
N ILE A 77 -8.06 -7.58 -0.22
CA ILE A 77 -8.18 -7.93 1.21
C ILE A 77 -7.90 -9.41 1.42
N TYR A 78 -8.40 -10.29 0.55
CA TYR A 78 -8.16 -11.73 0.68
C TYR A 78 -6.71 -12.11 0.41
N ASN A 79 -6.07 -11.46 -0.57
CA ASN A 79 -4.68 -11.77 -0.95
C ASN A 79 -3.65 -11.18 0.04
N PHE A 80 -3.93 -10.03 0.65
CA PHE A 80 -2.97 -9.30 1.50
C PHE A 80 -3.43 -9.14 2.95
N GLY A 81 -4.48 -9.83 3.39
CA GLY A 81 -5.09 -9.66 4.72
C GLY A 81 -4.10 -9.71 5.88
N ASP A 82 -3.15 -10.65 5.85
CA ASP A 82 -2.12 -10.80 6.89
C ASP A 82 -1.11 -9.64 6.93
N LYS A 83 -1.07 -8.83 5.87
CA LYS A 83 -0.24 -7.63 5.74
C LYS A 83 -1.02 -6.34 6.02
N ILE A 84 -2.33 -6.36 6.21
CA ILE A 84 -3.11 -5.16 6.54
C ILE A 84 -3.02 -4.89 8.04
N PHE A 85 -2.32 -3.82 8.43
CA PHE A 85 -2.10 -3.47 9.82
C PHE A 85 -2.98 -2.32 10.30
N HIS A 86 -3.37 -1.46 9.37
CA HIS A 86 -4.25 -0.33 9.61
C HIS A 86 -5.20 -0.17 8.43
N VAL A 87 -6.40 0.39 8.67
CA VAL A 87 -7.41 0.56 7.62
C VAL A 87 -7.96 1.98 7.68
N HIS A 88 -8.00 2.62 6.52
CA HIS A 88 -8.79 3.81 6.29
C HIS A 88 -10.14 3.40 5.69
N ALA A 89 -11.20 3.51 6.50
CA ALA A 89 -12.56 3.25 6.05
C ALA A 89 -13.13 4.46 5.30
N LYS A 90 -12.69 4.65 4.06
CA LYS A 90 -13.20 5.69 3.13
C LYS A 90 -14.07 5.06 2.05
N ASP A 91 -14.94 5.88 1.48
CA ASP A 91 -15.81 5.52 0.35
C ASP A 91 -15.39 6.27 -0.93
N THR A 92 -15.80 5.79 -2.09
CA THR A 92 -15.60 6.47 -3.38
C THR A 92 -16.71 6.13 -4.36
N GLU A 93 -17.22 7.17 -5.01
CA GLU A 93 -18.18 7.05 -6.10
C GLU A 93 -17.52 7.46 -7.42
N ILE A 94 -17.81 6.71 -8.48
CA ILE A 94 -17.41 7.06 -9.85
C ILE A 94 -18.64 7.59 -10.57
N MET A 95 -18.61 8.86 -10.94
CA MET A 95 -19.67 9.49 -11.72
C MET A 95 -19.43 9.23 -13.21
N TYR A 96 -20.35 8.49 -13.83
CA TYR A 96 -20.41 8.33 -15.28
C TYR A 96 -21.34 9.42 -15.83
N ASN A 97 -20.77 10.36 -16.60
CA ASN A 97 -21.53 11.39 -17.31
C ASN A 97 -22.08 10.88 -18.64
#